data_AF-A0A2V9P2G9-F1
#
_entry.id   AF-A0A2V9P2G9-F1
#
_cell.length_a   1.000
_cell.length_b   1.000
_cell.length_c   1.000
_cell.angle_alpha   90.00
_cell.angle_beta   90.00
_cell.angle_gamma   90.00
#
_symmetry.space_group_name_H-M   'P 1'
#
loop_
_entity.id
_entity.type
_entity.pdbx_description
1 polymer ?
#
loop_
_entity_poly.entity_id
_entity_poly.type
_entity_poly.pdbx_seq_one_letter_code
_entity_poly.pdbx_strand_id
1 'polypeptide(L)'
;MPARDRDKSLLLCAAGVLWVIGLAFGLRASLNYENAPAAPGQAPAHWPVESKIQRGFGVPTLVVMAHPHCPCTRATLGELAVLMARVQKRVNAVVVFVVPNGVPEKWEETDLWRNAAQIPGVRVLKDVGGKEAAVLARSLPAKRCSMARTEHCSLAAA
;
A
#
# COMPACT_ATOMS: atom_id res chain seq x y z
N MET A 1 -43.63 9.59 40.63
CA MET A 1 -42.40 10.21 40.09
C MET A 1 -41.81 9.40 38.90
N PRO A 2 -42.51 9.19 37.77
CA PRO A 2 -41.94 8.47 36.60
C PRO A 2 -41.35 9.37 35.49
N ALA A 3 -41.67 10.66 35.45
CA ALA A 3 -41.23 11.55 34.35
C ALA A 3 -39.72 11.84 34.38
N ARG A 4 -39.15 12.07 35.58
CA ARG A 4 -37.74 12.45 35.74
C ARG A 4 -36.74 11.36 35.33
N ASP A 5 -37.13 10.09 35.42
CA ASP A 5 -36.25 8.97 35.05
C ASP A 5 -36.39 8.63 33.55
N ARG A 6 -37.56 8.89 32.96
CA ARG A 6 -37.75 8.83 31.49
C ARG A 6 -36.92 9.89 30.78
N ASP A 7 -36.89 11.12 31.28
CA ASP A 7 -36.14 12.22 30.66
C ASP A 7 -34.62 11.96 30.70
N LYS A 8 -34.10 11.44 31.82
CA LYS A 8 -32.69 11.03 31.93
C LYS A 8 -32.33 9.89 30.96
N SER A 9 -33.22 8.91 30.83
CA SER A 9 -33.02 7.79 29.89
C SER A 9 -32.99 8.29 28.45
N LEU A 10 -33.89 9.21 28.08
CA LEU A 10 -33.89 9.85 26.77
C LEU A 10 -32.61 10.66 26.51
N LEU A 11 -32.12 11.41 27.50
CA LEU A 11 -30.87 12.15 27.39
C LEU A 11 -29.65 11.22 27.22
N LEU A 12 -29.59 10.12 27.95
CA LEU A 12 -28.53 9.11 27.81
C LEU A 12 -28.58 8.42 26.45
N CYS A 13 -29.78 8.07 25.96
CA CYS A 13 -29.95 7.52 24.62
C CYS A 13 -29.51 8.53 23.55
N ALA A 14 -29.91 9.80 23.67
CA ALA A 14 -29.51 10.84 22.74
C ALA A 14 -27.99 11.06 22.73
N ALA A 15 -27.36 11.09 23.91
CA ALA A 15 -25.91 11.19 24.03
C ALA A 15 -25.20 9.96 23.42
N GLY A 16 -25.72 8.75 23.65
CA GLY A 16 -25.21 7.52 23.05
C GLY A 16 -25.34 7.51 21.53
N VAL A 17 -26.49 7.93 20.99
CA VAL A 17 -26.70 8.05 19.55
C VAL A 17 -25.75 9.08 18.94
N LEU A 18 -25.60 10.25 19.57
CA LEU A 18 -24.68 11.29 19.10
C LEU A 18 -23.23 10.80 19.10
N TRP A 19 -22.83 10.05 20.13
CA TRP A 19 -21.50 9.45 20.21
C TRP A 19 -21.26 8.40 19.11
N VAL A 20 -22.23 7.51 18.86
CA VAL A 20 -22.15 6.52 17.77
C VAL A 20 -22.09 7.21 16.41
N ILE A 21 -22.86 8.27 16.20
CA ILE A 21 -22.80 9.08 14.96
C ILE A 21 -21.40 9.70 14.80
N GLY A 22 -20.82 10.25 15.87
CA GLY A 22 -19.47 10.81 15.86
C GLY A 22 -18.41 9.77 15.49
N LEU A 23 -18.47 8.57 16.08
CA LEU A 23 -17.58 7.46 15.74
C LEU A 23 -17.76 7.00 14.29
N ALA A 24 -19.00 6.83 13.83
CA ALA A 24 -19.29 6.42 12.47
C ALA A 24 -18.77 7.44 11.45
N PHE A 25 -18.91 8.74 11.75
CA PHE A 25 -18.37 9.81 10.92
C PHE A 25 -16.85 9.79 10.88
N GLY A 26 -16.18 9.68 12.04
CA GLY A 26 -14.72 9.58 12.13
C GLY A 26 -14.16 8.38 11.38
N LEU A 27 -14.78 7.21 11.55
CA LEU A 27 -14.41 5.99 10.83
C LEU A 27 -14.58 6.16 9.32
N ARG A 28 -15.71 6.74 8.87
CA ARG A 28 -15.96 7.01 7.46
C ARG A 28 -14.93 7.98 6.87
N ALA A 29 -14.56 9.03 7.60
CA ALA A 29 -13.54 9.97 7.16
C ALA A 29 -12.16 9.30 7.00
N SER A 30 -11.77 8.45 7.96
CA SER A 30 -10.52 7.68 7.89
C SER A 30 -10.51 6.71 6.71
N LEU A 31 -11.59 5.93 6.54
CA LEU A 31 -11.71 4.99 5.42
C LEU A 31 -11.70 5.70 4.07
N ASN A 32 -12.38 6.84 3.94
CA ASN A 32 -12.34 7.61 2.71
C ASN A 32 -10.94 8.14 2.40
N TYR A 33 -10.20 8.56 3.42
CA TYR A 33 -8.83 9.03 3.25
C TYR A 33 -7.89 7.90 2.83
N GLU A 34 -7.95 6.75 3.49
CA GLU A 34 -7.10 5.59 3.18
C GLU A 34 -7.40 4.96 1.82
N ASN A 35 -8.67 5.00 1.38
CA ASN A 35 -9.10 4.44 0.10
C ASN A 35 -9.05 5.45 -1.07
N ALA A 36 -8.71 6.71 -0.82
CA ALA A 36 -8.56 7.70 -1.88
C ALA A 36 -7.34 7.36 -2.75
N PRO A 37 -7.51 7.13 -4.06
CA PRO A 37 -6.39 6.88 -4.96
C PRO A 37 -5.42 8.06 -4.95
N ALA A 38 -4.13 7.77 -4.88
CA ALA A 38 -3.12 8.79 -5.14
C ALA A 38 -3.20 9.26 -6.59
N ALA A 39 -2.86 10.53 -6.85
CA ALA A 39 -2.68 11.01 -8.21
C ALA A 39 -1.66 10.10 -8.94
N PRO A 40 -1.93 9.72 -10.20
CA PRO A 40 -1.01 8.88 -10.97
C PRO A 40 0.39 9.49 -10.97
N GLY A 41 1.38 8.70 -10.56
CA GLY A 41 2.79 9.11 -10.68
C GLY A 41 3.22 9.17 -12.14
N GLN A 42 4.23 10.00 -12.43
CA GLN A 42 4.91 9.93 -13.73
C GLN A 42 5.84 8.72 -13.72
N ALA A 43 5.66 7.81 -14.67
CA ALA A 43 6.56 6.69 -14.84
C ALA A 43 7.93 7.20 -15.35
N PRO A 44 9.05 6.65 -14.86
CA PRO A 44 10.38 6.96 -15.40
C PRO A 44 10.44 6.65 -16.90
N ALA A 45 11.12 7.50 -17.67
CA ALA A 45 11.28 7.29 -19.11
C ALA A 45 12.13 6.07 -19.44
N HIS A 46 13.05 5.69 -18.54
CA HIS A 46 13.96 4.57 -18.70
C HIS A 46 13.85 3.61 -17.53
N TRP A 47 14.05 2.33 -17.83
CA TRP A 47 14.23 1.31 -16.80
C TRP A 47 15.62 1.46 -16.18
N PRO A 48 15.77 1.39 -14.84
CA PRO A 48 17.09 1.51 -14.22
C PRO A 48 18.00 0.36 -14.63
N VAL A 49 19.16 0.69 -15.20
CA VAL A 49 20.14 -0.28 -15.73
C VAL A 49 20.76 -1.10 -14.60
N GLU A 50 20.83 -0.53 -13.41
CA GLU A 50 21.39 -1.16 -12.21
C GLU A 50 20.42 -2.14 -11.54
N SER A 51 19.15 -2.16 -11.95
CA SER A 51 18.17 -3.08 -11.37
C SER A 51 18.39 -4.49 -11.91
N LYS A 52 18.41 -5.47 -11.00
CA LYS A 52 18.44 -6.88 -11.38
C LYS A 52 17.07 -7.38 -11.84
N ILE A 53 16.02 -6.58 -11.65
CA ILE A 53 14.68 -6.91 -12.12
C ILE A 53 14.64 -6.66 -13.62
N GLN A 54 14.64 -7.75 -14.38
CA GLN A 54 14.57 -7.69 -15.84
C GLN A 54 13.19 -7.20 -16.29
N ARG A 55 13.19 -6.18 -17.15
CA ARG A 55 12.00 -5.74 -17.88
C ARG A 55 11.64 -6.77 -18.94
N GLY A 56 10.37 -7.15 -18.99
CA GLY A 56 9.84 -8.02 -20.05
C GLY A 56 9.94 -7.34 -21.43
N PHE A 57 10.23 -8.13 -22.46
CA PHE A 57 10.18 -7.68 -23.85
C PHE A 57 8.75 -7.78 -24.39
N GLY A 58 8.28 -6.74 -25.09
CA GLY A 58 6.98 -6.75 -25.79
C GLY A 58 5.74 -6.54 -24.94
N VAL A 59 5.82 -6.59 -23.61
CA VAL A 59 4.70 -6.31 -22.69
C VAL A 59 5.14 -5.43 -21.51
N PRO A 60 4.26 -4.57 -20.96
CA PRO A 60 4.52 -3.83 -19.73
C PRO A 60 4.93 -4.76 -18.56
N THR A 61 5.85 -4.27 -17.74
CA THR A 61 6.27 -4.95 -16.50
C THR A 61 5.81 -4.16 -15.28
N LEU A 62 4.93 -4.76 -14.49
CA LEU A 62 4.47 -4.22 -13.21
C LEU A 62 5.37 -4.75 -12.09
N VAL A 63 5.96 -3.84 -11.30
CA VAL A 63 6.76 -4.21 -10.12
C VAL A 63 6.04 -3.75 -8.87
N VAL A 64 5.84 -4.69 -7.94
CA VAL A 64 5.20 -4.46 -6.65
C VAL A 64 6.23 -4.70 -5.56
N MET A 65 6.60 -3.63 -4.84
CA MET A 65 7.44 -3.75 -3.65
C MET A 65 6.54 -4.12 -2.47
N ALA A 66 6.88 -5.22 -1.79
CA ALA A 66 6.05 -5.80 -0.73
C ALA A 66 6.86 -6.03 0.55
N HIS A 67 6.20 -5.89 1.70
CA HIS A 67 6.75 -6.31 2.98
C HIS A 67 6.07 -7.60 3.43
N PRO A 68 6.81 -8.64 3.83
CA PRO A 68 6.25 -9.98 4.09
C PRO A 68 5.40 -10.06 5.36
N HIS A 69 5.49 -9.09 6.26
CA HIS A 69 4.69 -9.01 7.50
C HIS A 69 3.69 -7.85 7.55
N CYS A 70 3.55 -7.05 6.48
CA CYS A 70 2.53 -5.99 6.48
C CYS A 70 1.18 -6.57 6.08
N PRO A 71 0.12 -6.48 6.91
CA PRO A 71 -1.22 -6.92 6.51
C PRO A 71 -1.75 -6.14 5.29
N CYS A 72 -1.25 -4.92 5.07
CA CYS A 72 -1.54 -4.10 3.90
C CYS A 72 -1.18 -4.80 2.57
N THR A 73 -0.10 -5.59 2.55
CA THR A 73 0.33 -6.35 1.37
C THR A 73 -0.75 -7.33 0.89
N ARG A 74 -1.58 -7.85 1.81
CA ARG A 74 -2.67 -8.78 1.46
C ARG A 74 -3.66 -8.16 0.49
N ALA A 75 -4.07 -6.91 0.74
CA ALA A 75 -5.00 -6.20 -0.13
C ALA A 75 -4.37 -5.97 -1.52
N THR A 76 -3.11 -5.54 -1.57
CA THR A 76 -2.37 -5.35 -2.82
C THR A 76 -2.27 -6.64 -3.64
N LEU A 77 -2.01 -7.78 -2.99
CA LEU A 77 -1.96 -9.08 -3.69
C LEU A 77 -3.33 -9.52 -4.20
N GLY A 78 -4.42 -9.21 -3.48
CA GLY A 78 -5.79 -9.45 -3.93
C GLY A 78 -6.10 -8.69 -5.22
N GLU A 79 -5.82 -7.39 -5.25
CA GLU A 79 -5.99 -6.57 -6.46
C GLU A 79 -5.07 -7.00 -7.59
N LEU A 80 -3.83 -7.39 -7.29
CA LEU A 80 -2.91 -7.92 -8.28
C LEU A 80 -3.46 -9.20 -8.91
N ALA A 81 -4.04 -10.11 -8.14
CA ALA A 81 -4.66 -11.33 -8.66
C ALA A 81 -5.82 -11.01 -9.61
N VAL A 82 -6.70 -10.08 -9.21
CA VAL A 82 -7.81 -9.60 -10.06
C VAL A 82 -7.28 -8.97 -11.35
N LEU A 83 -6.24 -8.13 -11.26
CA LEU A 83 -5.62 -7.49 -12.41
C LEU A 83 -5.05 -8.53 -13.37
N MET A 84 -4.23 -9.46 -12.88
CA MET A 84 -3.58 -10.49 -13.69
C MET A 84 -4.59 -11.41 -14.39
N ALA A 85 -5.70 -11.73 -13.71
CA ALA A 85 -6.81 -12.49 -14.29
C ALA A 85 -7.55 -11.73 -15.41
N ARG A 86 -7.62 -10.39 -15.36
CA ARG A 86 -8.27 -9.56 -16.39
C ARG A 86 -7.36 -9.27 -17.58
N VAL A 87 -6.08 -8.97 -17.32
CA VAL A 87 -5.18 -8.51 -18.38
C VAL A 87 -4.43 -9.64 -19.06
N GLN A 88 -4.26 -10.80 -18.43
CA GLN A 88 -3.72 -12.07 -18.95
C GLN A 88 -2.67 -11.96 -20.07
N LYS A 89 -1.42 -12.40 -19.84
CA LYS A 89 -0.32 -12.38 -20.83
C LYS A 89 0.02 -11.01 -21.44
N ARG A 90 -0.77 -9.95 -21.19
CA ARG A 90 -0.51 -8.57 -21.64
C ARG A 90 0.32 -7.76 -20.65
N VAL A 91 0.56 -8.28 -19.46
CA VAL A 91 1.40 -7.66 -18.43
C VAL A 91 2.20 -8.78 -17.76
N ASN A 92 3.49 -8.52 -17.53
CA ASN A 92 4.31 -9.31 -16.63
C ASN A 92 4.33 -8.64 -15.26
N ALA A 93 4.14 -9.41 -14.19
CA ALA A 93 4.18 -8.86 -12.84
C ALA A 93 5.33 -9.48 -12.03
N VAL A 94 5.98 -8.67 -11.20
CA VAL A 94 7.03 -9.07 -10.28
C VAL A 94 6.70 -8.52 -8.90
N VAL A 95 6.55 -9.40 -7.92
CA VAL A 95 6.43 -9.03 -6.50
C VAL A 95 7.79 -9.19 -5.85
N VAL A 96 8.28 -8.14 -5.23
CA VAL A 96 9.61 -8.08 -4.61
C VAL A 96 9.43 -7.91 -3.11
N PHE A 97 9.70 -8.96 -2.33
CA PHE A 97 9.65 -8.91 -0.88
C PHE A 97 10.96 -8.36 -0.32
N VAL A 98 10.87 -7.23 0.38
CA VAL A 98 12.02 -6.58 1.01
C VAL A 98 12.37 -7.30 2.30
N VAL A 99 13.62 -7.74 2.41
CA VAL A 99 14.15 -8.49 3.55
C VAL A 99 15.27 -7.68 4.19
N PRO A 100 15.13 -7.19 5.44
CA PRO A 100 16.20 -6.43 6.08
C PRO A 100 17.41 -7.32 6.40
N ASN A 101 18.58 -6.71 6.57
CA ASN A 101 19.78 -7.45 6.96
C ASN A 101 19.65 -7.94 8.43
N GLY A 102 20.18 -9.13 8.72
CA GLY A 102 20.24 -9.67 10.08
C GLY A 102 18.96 -10.38 10.57
N VAL A 103 17.99 -10.61 9.69
CA VAL A 103 16.83 -11.47 10.00
C VAL A 103 17.14 -12.95 9.77
N PRO A 104 16.38 -13.87 10.40
CA PRO A 104 16.54 -15.30 10.19
C PRO A 104 16.34 -15.73 8.73
N GLU A 105 16.86 -16.91 8.39
CA GLU A 105 16.59 -17.52 7.08
C GLU A 105 15.08 -17.70 6.88
N LYS A 106 14.59 -17.47 5.66
CA LYS A 106 13.17 -17.63 5.26
C LYS A 106 12.19 -16.74 6.01
N TRP A 107 12.65 -15.65 6.61
CA TRP A 107 11.80 -14.67 7.28
C TRP A 107 10.70 -14.13 6.35
N GLU A 108 10.98 -14.03 5.05
CA GLU A 108 10.05 -13.60 4.02
C GLU A 108 9.00 -14.64 3.61
N GLU A 109 9.18 -15.93 3.93
CA GLU A 109 8.33 -17.04 3.48
C GLU A 109 7.00 -17.12 4.27
N THR A 110 6.25 -16.04 4.28
CA THR A 110 4.97 -15.94 4.97
C THR A 110 3.80 -16.49 4.11
N ASP A 111 2.57 -16.38 4.62
CA ASP A 111 1.37 -16.58 3.80
C ASP A 111 1.34 -15.63 2.59
N LEU A 112 1.80 -14.39 2.75
CA LEU A 112 1.85 -13.40 1.68
C LEU A 112 2.79 -13.79 0.55
N TRP A 113 3.96 -14.35 0.87
CA TRP A 113 4.90 -14.87 -0.14
C TRP A 113 4.26 -16.00 -0.96
N ARG A 114 3.65 -16.97 -0.27
CA ARG A 114 2.97 -18.11 -0.90
C ARG A 114 1.80 -17.66 -1.78
N ASN A 115 0.98 -16.73 -1.28
CA ASN A 115 -0.15 -16.18 -2.03
C ASN A 115 0.31 -15.47 -3.30
N ALA A 116 1.37 -14.66 -3.22
CA ALA A 116 1.93 -13.98 -4.39
C ALA A 116 2.43 -14.98 -5.44
N ALA A 117 3.10 -16.05 -5.00
CA ALA A 117 3.63 -17.10 -5.89
C ALA A 117 2.55 -17.92 -6.59
N GLN A 118 1.33 -17.95 -6.05
CA GLN A 118 0.19 -18.65 -6.65
C GLN A 118 -0.54 -17.83 -7.73
N ILE A 119 -0.25 -16.53 -7.86
CA ILE A 119 -0.90 -15.69 -8.87
C ILE A 119 -0.31 -16.00 -10.26
N PRO A 120 -1.12 -16.43 -11.25
CA PRO A 120 -0.62 -16.72 -12.59
C PRO A 120 0.03 -15.50 -13.26
N GLY A 121 1.23 -15.69 -13.82
CA GLY A 121 1.99 -14.62 -14.49
C GLY A 121 2.75 -13.67 -13.56
N VAL A 122 2.76 -13.94 -12.25
CA VAL A 122 3.56 -13.22 -11.26
C VAL A 122 4.84 -13.99 -10.97
N ARG A 123 5.97 -13.28 -10.94
CA ARG A 123 7.23 -13.78 -10.37
C ARG A 123 7.45 -13.19 -8.99
N VAL A 124 7.92 -14.00 -8.04
CA VAL A 124 8.24 -13.52 -6.69
C VAL A 124 9.76 -13.50 -6.51
N LEU A 125 10.28 -12.39 -6.02
CA LEU A 125 11.71 -12.18 -5.76
C LEU A 125 11.90 -11.69 -4.32
N LYS A 126 13.09 -11.96 -3.76
CA LYS A 126 13.53 -11.37 -2.50
C LYS A 126 14.54 -10.25 -2.73
N ASP A 127 14.43 -9.17 -1.97
CA ASP A 127 15.35 -8.03 -1.99
C ASP A 127 16.04 -7.89 -0.64
N VAL A 128 17.18 -8.57 -0.50
CA VAL A 128 17.98 -8.56 0.73
C VAL A 128 18.68 -7.22 0.90
N GLY A 129 18.39 -6.56 2.01
CA GLY A 129 18.88 -5.24 2.35
C GLY A 129 18.19 -4.09 1.60
N GLY A 130 17.11 -4.34 0.87
CA GLY A 130 16.36 -3.28 0.17
C GLY A 130 17.10 -2.63 -0.99
N LYS A 131 17.99 -3.36 -1.67
CA LYS A 131 18.85 -2.83 -2.74
C LYS A 131 18.05 -2.50 -3.99
N GLU A 132 17.18 -3.41 -4.42
CA GLU A 132 16.31 -3.17 -5.58
C GLU A 132 15.29 -2.09 -5.26
N ALA A 133 14.75 -2.07 -4.03
CA ALA A 133 13.88 -1.00 -3.54
C ALA A 133 14.55 0.37 -3.68
N ALA A 134 15.80 0.49 -3.25
CA ALA A 134 16.56 1.73 -3.35
C ALA A 134 16.85 2.13 -4.81
N VAL A 135 17.22 1.17 -5.67
CA VAL A 135 17.47 1.43 -7.11
C VAL A 135 16.22 1.94 -7.80
N LEU A 136 15.10 1.22 -7.64
CA LEU A 136 13.82 1.61 -8.23
C LEU A 136 13.34 2.95 -7.68
N ALA A 137 13.45 3.17 -6.36
CA ALA A 137 13.06 4.43 -5.75
C ALA A 137 13.83 5.65 -6.31
N ARG A 138 15.12 5.49 -6.64
CA ARG A 138 15.91 6.55 -7.28
C ARG A 138 15.50 6.86 -8.72
N SER A 139 14.96 5.86 -9.43
CA SER A 139 14.48 6.04 -10.81
C SER A 139 13.14 6.78 -10.86
N LEU A 140 12.34 6.70 -9.78
CA LEU A 140 11.06 7.40 -9.69
C LEU A 140 11.30 8.91 -9.61
N PRO A 141 10.48 9.72 -10.30
CA PRO A 141 10.55 11.15 -10.14
C PRO A 141 10.34 11.49 -8.66
N ALA A 142 11.12 12.44 -8.15
CA ALA A 142 10.96 12.94 -6.80
C ALA A 142 9.48 13.22 -6.56
N LYS A 143 8.94 12.74 -5.43
CA LYS A 143 7.56 13.05 -5.04
C LYS A 143 7.43 14.57 -5.12
N ARG A 144 6.68 15.10 -6.09
CA ARG A 144 6.27 16.49 -6.01
C ARG A 144 5.46 16.55 -4.72
N CYS A 145 6.01 17.18 -3.69
CA CYS A 145 5.20 17.72 -2.62
C CYS A 145 4.14 18.55 -3.33
N SER A 146 2.90 18.06 -3.37
CA SER A 146 1.80 18.86 -3.87
C SER A 146 1.81 20.13 -3.02
N MET A 147 1.97 21.28 -3.68
CA MET A 147 2.06 22.63 -3.15
C MET A 147 0.75 23.08 -2.45
N ALA A 148 0.14 22.21 -1.64
CA ALA A 148 -0.90 22.58 -0.69
C ALA A 148 -0.34 22.82 0.72
N ARG A 149 0.99 22.69 0.92
CA ARG A 149 1.63 22.92 2.21
C ARG A 149 3.04 23.49 2.05
N THR A 150 3.13 24.80 1.84
CA THR A 150 4.40 25.56 1.78
C THR A 150 5.14 25.64 3.12
N GLU A 151 4.54 25.19 4.23
CA GLU A 151 5.06 25.53 5.57
C GLU A 151 6.01 24.48 6.19
N HIS A 152 6.22 23.30 5.59
CA HIS A 152 6.95 22.20 6.27
C HIS A 152 8.18 21.65 5.52
N CYS A 153 8.59 22.29 4.43
CA CYS A 153 9.73 21.84 3.61
C CYS A 153 10.97 22.74 3.77
N SER A 154 11.27 23.22 4.99
CA SER A 154 12.46 24.05 5.26
C SER A 154 13.44 23.45 6.29
N LEU A 155 13.19 22.24 6.81
CA LEU A 155 14.02 21.68 7.91
C LEU A 155 14.83 20.42 7.55
N ALA A 156 14.96 20.07 6.28
CA ALA A 156 15.76 18.91 5.84
C ALA A 156 16.92 19.28 4.90
N ALA A 157 17.48 20.49 5.05
CA ALA A 157 18.64 20.95 4.28
C ALA A 157 19.66 21.71 5.14
N ALA A 158 19.96 21.20 6.34
CA ALA A 158 21.14 21.59 7.11
C ALA A 158 21.82 20.33 7.66
#